data_AF-A0A077QRR1-F1
#
_entry.id   AF-A0A077QRR1-F1
#
_cell.length_a   1.000
_cell.length_b   1.000
_cell.length_c   1.000
_cell.angle_alpha   90.00
_cell.angle_beta   90.00
_cell.angle_gamma   90.00
#
_symmetry.space_group_name_H-M   'P 1'
#
loop_
_entity.id
_entity.type
_entity.pdbx_description
1 polymer ?
#
loop_
_entity_poly.entity_id
_entity_poly.type
_entity_poly.pdbx_seq_one_letter_code
_entity_poly.pdbx_strand_id
1 'polypeptide(L)'
;MDTEEADTSVSRKVRKSNVGSRLLSSTTVPVNKTGGHVSARAGPARVSASDRQLAGLKNSEQLEKARKLRELALRPGNWHAKAGESDRAIKEKKPKWLFAGKRGKGTSRSR
;
A
#
# COMPACT_ATOMS: atom_id res chain seq x y z
N MET A 1 -44.86 -10.39 -44.02
CA MET A 1 -43.82 -9.36 -43.89
C MET A 1 -44.28 -8.41 -42.80
N ASP A 2 -43.49 -8.37 -41.74
CA ASP A 2 -43.25 -7.26 -40.81
C ASP A 2 -44.35 -6.87 -39.81
N THR A 3 -44.28 -7.48 -38.63
CA THR A 3 -44.85 -6.96 -37.38
C THR A 3 -43.84 -6.00 -36.74
N GLU A 4 -44.10 -4.70 -36.85
CA GLU A 4 -43.32 -3.61 -36.22
C GLU A 4 -43.64 -3.54 -34.71
N GLU A 5 -42.83 -4.19 -33.88
CA GLU A 5 -42.80 -3.97 -32.42
C GLU A 5 -41.88 -2.79 -32.12
N ALA A 6 -42.47 -1.64 -31.77
CA ALA A 6 -41.76 -0.42 -31.45
C ALA A 6 -41.14 -0.49 -30.04
N ASP A 7 -39.86 -0.88 -29.98
CA ASP A 7 -39.08 -0.95 -28.75
C ASP A 7 -38.62 0.46 -28.30
N THR A 8 -39.46 1.14 -27.50
CA THR A 8 -39.15 2.48 -26.97
C THR A 8 -38.35 2.41 -25.67
N SER A 9 -37.12 1.90 -25.72
CA SER A 9 -36.20 1.95 -24.58
C SER A 9 -35.47 3.31 -24.50
N VAL A 10 -36.17 4.31 -23.95
CA VAL A 10 -35.56 5.61 -23.62
C VAL A 10 -34.52 5.41 -22.51
N SER A 11 -33.25 5.36 -22.89
CA SER A 11 -32.10 5.40 -21.98
C SER A 11 -32.17 6.68 -21.13
N ARG A 12 -32.62 6.54 -19.88
CA ARG A 12 -32.67 7.63 -18.91
C ARG A 12 -31.22 8.02 -18.56
N LYS A 13 -30.72 9.09 -19.19
CA LYS A 13 -29.41 9.68 -18.91
C LYS A 13 -29.29 9.93 -17.39
N VAL A 14 -28.43 9.17 -16.72
CA VAL A 14 -28.26 9.24 -15.26
C VAL A 14 -27.89 10.67 -14.88
N ARG A 15 -28.74 11.31 -14.07
CA ARG A 15 -28.51 12.65 -13.55
C ARG A 15 -27.22 12.63 -12.73
N LYS A 16 -26.16 13.28 -13.23
CA LYS A 16 -24.90 13.46 -12.52
C LYS A 16 -25.19 14.28 -11.26
N SER A 17 -25.26 13.62 -10.10
CA SER A 17 -25.52 14.29 -8.83
C SER A 17 -24.21 14.84 -8.28
N ASN A 18 -24.20 16.13 -7.89
CA ASN A 18 -23.04 16.82 -7.31
C ASN A 18 -22.79 16.43 -5.84
N VAL A 19 -23.39 15.35 -5.34
CA VAL A 19 -23.37 14.96 -3.92
C VAL A 19 -21.94 14.60 -3.45
N GLY A 20 -21.05 14.20 -4.38
CA GLY A 20 -19.64 13.90 -4.07
C GLY A 20 -18.63 15.01 -4.41
N SER A 21 -19.01 16.05 -5.15
CA SER A 21 -18.03 17.03 -5.67
C SER A 21 -17.51 18.03 -4.62
N ARG A 22 -18.23 18.19 -3.50
CA ARG A 22 -17.83 19.07 -2.39
C ARG A 22 -16.80 18.47 -1.42
N LEU A 23 -16.45 17.19 -1.59
CA LEU A 23 -15.52 16.46 -0.72
C LEU A 23 -14.09 16.38 -1.28
N LEU A 24 -13.87 16.92 -2.48
CA LEU A 24 -12.57 16.97 -3.14
C LEU A 24 -11.81 18.23 -2.68
N SER A 25 -10.89 18.05 -1.75
CA SER A 25 -9.93 19.06 -1.30
C SER A 25 -8.52 18.60 -1.66
N SER A 26 -7.53 19.49 -1.65
CA SER A 26 -6.12 19.15 -1.91
C SER A 26 -5.58 18.04 -1.00
N THR A 27 -6.26 17.80 0.12
CA THR A 27 -5.88 16.84 1.16
C THR A 27 -6.78 15.59 1.19
N THR A 28 -7.78 15.46 0.30
CA THR A 28 -8.74 14.34 0.29
C THR A 28 -8.86 13.70 -1.09
N VAL A 29 -8.75 12.37 -1.14
CA VAL A 29 -8.92 11.57 -2.38
C VAL A 29 -10.32 10.96 -2.46
N PRO A 30 -10.83 10.69 -3.68
CA PRO A 30 -12.17 10.12 -3.91
C PRO A 30 -12.26 8.61 -3.59
N VAL A 31 -11.44 8.11 -2.67
CA VAL A 31 -11.45 6.72 -2.20
C VAL A 31 -11.42 6.71 -0.68
N ASN A 32 -12.01 5.68 -0.08
CA ASN A 32 -11.91 5.48 1.36
C ASN A 32 -10.48 5.02 1.74
N LYS A 33 -10.20 4.90 3.04
CA LYS A 33 -8.87 4.53 3.57
C LYS A 33 -8.32 3.20 2.99
N THR A 34 -9.19 2.29 2.59
CA THR A 34 -8.86 0.96 2.05
C THR A 34 -8.97 0.88 0.52
N GLY A 35 -9.21 2.01 -0.17
CA GLY A 35 -9.30 2.07 -1.64
C GLY A 35 -10.68 1.76 -2.22
N GLY A 36 -11.69 1.55 -1.39
CA GLY A 36 -13.09 1.38 -1.81
C GLY A 36 -13.87 2.69 -1.95
N HIS A 37 -15.16 2.57 -2.26
CA HIS A 37 -16.07 3.72 -2.43
C HIS A 37 -16.27 4.49 -1.11
N VAL A 38 -16.36 5.82 -1.21
CA VAL A 38 -16.61 6.74 -0.08
C VAL A 38 -18.07 6.63 0.36
N SER A 39 -18.33 6.37 1.65
CA SER A 39 -19.69 6.29 2.21
C SER A 39 -19.82 7.20 3.42
N ALA A 40 -21.05 7.41 3.89
CA ALA A 40 -21.29 8.20 5.10
C ALA A 40 -20.53 7.67 6.34
N ARG A 41 -20.24 6.34 6.37
CA ARG A 41 -19.52 5.69 7.46
C ARG A 41 -18.00 5.67 7.23
N ALA A 42 -17.57 5.58 5.97
CA ALA A 42 -16.17 5.58 5.58
C ALA A 42 -15.90 6.80 4.69
N GLY A 43 -15.51 7.90 5.35
CA GLY A 43 -15.17 9.15 4.69
C GLY A 43 -13.95 9.03 3.76
N PRO A 44 -13.67 10.09 2.98
CA PRO A 44 -12.57 10.11 2.03
C PRO A 44 -11.22 9.96 2.75
N ALA A 45 -10.29 9.23 2.13
CA ALA A 45 -8.94 9.09 2.65
C ALA A 45 -8.19 10.41 2.55
N ARG A 46 -7.40 10.70 3.60
CA ARG A 46 -6.53 11.88 3.63
C ARG A 46 -5.19 11.58 2.98
N VAL A 47 -4.75 12.46 2.10
CA VAL A 47 -3.42 12.48 1.48
C VAL A 47 -2.64 13.70 1.94
N SER A 48 -1.32 13.66 1.87
CA SER A 48 -0.51 14.84 2.17
C SER A 48 -0.80 15.96 1.18
N ALA A 49 -0.89 17.20 1.67
CA ALA A 49 -1.16 18.36 0.83
C ALA A 49 -0.05 18.65 -0.20
N SER A 50 1.17 18.18 0.06
CA SER A 50 2.32 18.29 -0.84
C SER A 50 3.13 17.00 -0.86
N ASP A 51 3.87 16.77 -1.95
CA ASP A 51 4.80 15.67 -2.07
C ASP A 51 6.12 16.01 -1.34
N ARG A 52 6.37 15.30 -0.25
CA ARG A 52 7.58 15.47 0.58
C ARG A 52 8.84 14.94 -0.10
N GLN A 53 8.71 14.09 -1.13
CA GLN A 53 9.86 13.57 -1.88
C GLN A 53 10.44 14.63 -2.83
N LEU A 54 9.63 15.60 -3.24
CA LEU A 54 10.04 16.72 -4.09
C LEU A 54 10.52 17.92 -3.27
N ALA A 55 10.04 18.03 -2.04
CA ALA A 55 10.36 19.14 -1.15
C ALA A 55 11.88 19.25 -0.93
N GLY A 56 12.47 20.37 -1.31
CA GLY A 56 13.90 20.65 -1.17
C GLY A 56 14.76 20.29 -2.39
N LEU A 57 14.19 19.70 -3.43
CA LEU A 57 14.87 19.48 -4.71
C LEU A 57 14.61 20.66 -5.65
N LYS A 58 15.65 21.13 -6.33
CA LYS A 58 15.56 22.30 -7.21
C LYS A 58 14.90 21.94 -8.55
N ASN A 59 15.31 20.81 -9.14
CA ASN A 59 14.97 20.41 -10.51
C ASN A 59 14.60 18.92 -10.57
N SER A 60 13.95 18.49 -11.67
CA SER A 60 13.68 17.08 -11.98
C SER A 60 14.94 16.22 -12.09
N GLU A 61 16.04 16.78 -12.60
CA GLU A 61 17.33 16.05 -12.71
C GLU A 61 17.87 15.63 -11.34
N GLN A 62 17.72 16.48 -10.31
CA GLN A 62 18.15 16.16 -8.95
C GLN A 62 17.28 15.05 -8.34
N LEU A 63 15.99 15.04 -8.68
CA LEU A 63 15.07 13.97 -8.29
C LEU A 63 15.46 12.64 -8.92
N GLU A 64 15.79 12.61 -10.21
CA GLU A 64 16.24 11.39 -10.87
C GLU A 64 17.54 10.87 -10.26
N LYS A 65 18.48 11.78 -9.98
CA LYS A 65 19.72 11.43 -9.28
C LYS A 65 19.44 10.88 -7.89
N ALA A 66 18.54 11.51 -7.12
CA ALA A 66 18.15 11.04 -5.79
C ALA A 66 17.50 9.64 -5.83
N ARG A 67 16.64 9.37 -6.84
CA ARG A 67 16.05 8.05 -7.06
C ARG A 67 17.12 7.00 -7.37
N LYS A 68 18.05 7.29 -8.27
CA LYS A 68 19.17 6.39 -8.60
C LYS A 68 20.03 6.11 -7.36
N LEU A 69 20.38 7.13 -6.57
CA LEU A 69 21.14 6.95 -5.32
C LEU A 69 20.39 6.10 -4.30
N ARG A 70 19.07 6.27 -4.19
CA ARG A 70 18.24 5.43 -3.32
C ARG A 70 18.25 3.97 -3.77
N GLU A 71 18.10 3.69 -5.05
CA GLU A 71 18.17 2.33 -5.58
C GLU A 71 19.52 1.66 -5.31
N LEU A 72 20.62 2.43 -5.43
CA LEU A 72 21.96 1.96 -5.05
C LEU A 72 22.03 1.62 -3.56
N ALA A 73 21.48 2.46 -2.69
CA ALA A 73 21.50 2.29 -1.24
C ALA A 73 20.67 1.08 -0.77
N LEU A 74 19.64 0.67 -1.51
CA LEU A 74 18.79 -0.48 -1.17
C LEU A 74 19.45 -1.84 -1.49
N ARG A 75 20.44 -1.87 -2.39
CA ARG A 75 21.14 -3.10 -2.80
C ARG A 75 21.64 -4.00 -1.66
N PRO A 76 22.36 -3.50 -0.63
CA PRO A 76 22.81 -4.36 0.47
C PRO A 76 21.66 -5.03 1.22
N GLY A 77 20.57 -4.32 1.48
CA GLY A 77 19.38 -4.89 2.12
C GLY A 77 18.71 -5.96 1.25
N ASN A 78 18.57 -5.67 -0.05
CA ASN A 78 17.99 -6.59 -1.02
C ASN A 78 18.84 -7.86 -1.20
N TRP A 79 20.17 -7.73 -1.14
CA TRP A 79 21.08 -8.88 -1.18
C TRP A 79 20.87 -9.83 0.00
N HIS A 80 20.53 -9.29 1.17
CA HIS A 80 20.14 -10.06 2.36
C HIS A 80 18.66 -10.46 2.39
N ALA A 81 17.91 -10.24 1.30
CA ALA A 81 16.47 -10.51 1.19
C ALA A 81 15.64 -9.89 2.32
N LYS A 82 15.99 -8.67 2.74
CA LYS A 82 15.23 -7.92 3.74
C LYS A 82 13.88 -7.48 3.17
N ALA A 83 12.83 -7.54 3.99
CA ALA A 83 11.50 -7.08 3.58
C ALA A 83 11.44 -5.56 3.37
N GLY A 84 12.32 -4.82 4.05
CA GLY A 84 12.47 -3.37 3.89
C GLY A 84 13.52 -2.81 4.85
N GLU A 85 13.70 -1.49 4.84
CA GLU A 85 14.67 -0.79 5.70
C GLU A 85 14.39 -0.99 7.20
N SER A 86 13.13 -1.23 7.56
CA SER A 86 12.70 -1.49 8.94
C SER A 86 12.99 -2.92 9.42
N ASP A 87 13.27 -3.87 8.52
CA ASP A 87 13.55 -5.26 8.88
C ASP A 87 15.00 -5.43 9.38
N ARG A 88 15.17 -5.17 10.67
CA ARG A 88 16.44 -5.34 11.40
C ARG A 88 16.45 -6.58 12.29
N ALA A 89 15.64 -7.60 11.98
CA ALA A 89 15.57 -8.80 12.80
C ALA A 89 16.92 -9.56 12.82
N ILE A 90 17.40 -9.87 14.03
CA ILE A 90 18.61 -10.66 14.27
C ILE A 90 18.16 -12.06 14.70
N LYS A 91 18.40 -13.06 13.85
CA LYS A 91 18.07 -14.46 14.15
C LYS A 91 19.16 -15.06 15.06
N GLU A 92 18.73 -15.87 16.03
CA GLU A 92 19.64 -16.57 16.91
C GLU A 92 20.37 -17.68 16.13
N LYS A 93 21.70 -17.60 16.03
CA LYS A 93 22.50 -18.59 15.28
C LYS A 93 22.66 -19.91 16.04
N LYS A 94 22.72 -19.86 17.37
CA LYS A 94 22.97 -21.01 18.24
C LYS A 94 21.99 -21.00 19.42
N PRO A 95 20.73 -21.41 19.21
CA PRO A 95 19.75 -21.40 20.28
C PRO A 95 20.11 -22.38 21.39
N LYS A 96 20.11 -21.90 22.64
CA LYS A 96 20.51 -22.67 23.81
C LYS A 96 19.75 -23.99 23.93
N TRP A 97 18.46 -24.02 23.63
CA TRP A 97 17.65 -25.23 23.78
C TRP A 97 17.99 -26.36 22.81
N LEU A 98 18.70 -26.08 21.71
CA LEU A 98 19.20 -27.12 20.80
C LEU A 98 20.53 -27.70 21.30
N PHE A 99 21.40 -26.87 21.86
CA PHE A 99 22.80 -27.24 22.15
C PHE A 99 23.10 -27.46 23.63
N ALA A 100 22.20 -27.05 24.54
CA ALA A 100 22.43 -27.18 25.98
C ALA A 100 21.70 -28.38 26.58
N GLY A 101 22.42 -29.08 27.46
CA GLY A 101 21.95 -30.22 28.24
C GLY A 101 22.03 -31.55 27.48
N LYS A 102 22.05 -32.65 28.24
CA LYS A 102 21.95 -34.02 27.71
C LYS A 102 20.56 -34.58 28.02
N ARG A 103 19.99 -35.38 27.12
CA ARG A 103 18.69 -36.02 27.35
C ARG A 103 18.86 -37.14 28.40
N GLY A 104 18.06 -37.09 29.46
CA GLY A 104 17.94 -38.16 30.46
C GLY A 104 16.95 -39.24 30.02
N LYS A 105 16.73 -40.25 30.87
CA LYS A 105 15.65 -41.23 30.66
C LYS A 105 14.29 -40.61 31.03
N GLY A 106 13.26 -40.86 30.22
CA GLY A 106 11.92 -40.30 30.42
C GLY A 106 11.56 -39.22 29.39
N THR A 107 10.98 -38.11 29.86
CA THR A 107 10.43 -37.03 29.01
C THR A 107 11.48 -36.40 28.10
N SER A 108 11.19 -36.38 26.80
CA SER A 108 11.95 -35.63 25.79
C SER A 108 11.50 -34.16 25.74
N ARG A 109 12.44 -33.25 25.44
CA ARG A 109 12.15 -31.81 25.28
C ARG A 109 11.25 -31.52 24.09
N SER A 110 11.55 -32.14 22.95
CA SER A 110 10.75 -32.03 21.73
C SER A 110 9.89 -33.27 21.57
N ARG A 111 8.72 -33.06 20.98
CA ARG A 111 7.78 -34.11 20.57
C ARG A 111 8.36 -34.93 19.43
#